data_AF-A0A0D1C6L2-F1
#
_entry.id   AF-A0A0D1C6L2-F1
#
_cell.length_a   1.000
_cell.length_b   1.000
_cell.length_c   1.000
_cell.angle_alpha   90.00
_cell.angle_beta   90.00
_cell.angle_gamma   90.00
#
_symmetry.space_group_name_H-M   'P 1'
#
loop_
_entity.id
_entity.type
_entity.pdbx_description
1 polymer ?
#
loop_
_entity_poly.entity_id
_entity_poly.type
_entity_poly.pdbx_seq_one_letter_code
_entity_poly.pdbx_strand_id
1 'polypeptide(L)'
;MRLSVSACSSAVTRALPLSRASQIRSIATAPATSSALPKQATTAPRTTAAKSTATLPVPLSVASPQPLISHNSALARFVSSSAIATAPVASSVSSSSEASPYASPLPTSSLINVTTLPNRVRVATEATPGHFSAVGVYIDAGSRYERPWVAGESGSSHLLDRLAFKSTTNRSSQQMTSEIEALGGNVMCSSSRETIMYQSSVFNKDVSAVLSILADTILNPLLSPEELDVQREAAAYEIQEIWSKPEMILPELLHTTAYQSNTLGNPLLCPIESLEQMTAENLRNFMSTWYKPERIVVAGSGMPHEQLVELSQKLFGDLKPSSDPGRLSSGSSSLSSSPASSTSTSSSSRSSSLSSLFSRSSSNFSTSSSSSATPSPAELADLVSTPSHYTGGELYIPQSDLEFTHVYVAFEGLSIHDKDIYALATLQILLGGGGSFSAGGPGKGMYSRLYTNVLNQHHSVDYCAAFHHCYSDSGLFGISASVHPSFNASIVHVIARELELCTSSIYQGSVTQAELNRAKNQLKSSLVMALESRLVEVEDLGRQIQAHGKKVSVEEMCQKIDQVDLSTLNRVATRVLRPQKMSVSAAKSPRGSGQATVVAQGQLEGLGDVRDLLARRGLGVSPKHAA
;
A
#
# COMPACT_ATOMS: atom_id res chain seq x y z
N MET A 1 -9.44 -29.70 63.63
CA MET A 1 -9.35 -30.50 62.39
C MET A 1 -8.80 -29.57 61.32
N ARG A 2 -7.57 -29.77 60.82
CA ARG A 2 -7.18 -30.71 59.74
C ARG A 2 -7.85 -30.32 58.40
N LEU A 3 -7.14 -29.57 57.53
CA LEU A 3 -6.11 -30.00 56.54
C LEU A 3 -6.76 -30.56 55.26
N SER A 4 -6.21 -30.49 54.05
CA SER A 4 -5.22 -29.60 53.36
C SER A 4 -4.88 -30.32 52.05
N VAL A 5 -4.74 -29.62 50.92
CA VAL A 5 -4.07 -30.17 49.73
C VAL A 5 -3.07 -29.15 49.18
N SER A 6 -1.88 -29.67 48.89
CA SER A 6 -0.64 -29.05 48.42
C SER A 6 -0.06 -30.06 47.41
N ALA A 7 0.82 -29.76 46.45
CA ALA A 7 1.30 -28.55 45.77
C ALA A 7 2.27 -29.04 44.65
N CYS A 8 3.01 -28.11 44.01
CA CYS A 8 4.18 -28.37 43.14
C CYS A 8 3.96 -29.05 41.77
N SER A 9 4.87 -28.93 40.78
CA SER A 9 5.78 -27.83 40.39
C SER A 9 6.46 -28.22 39.05
N SER A 10 6.74 -27.23 38.19
CA SER A 10 7.88 -27.15 37.23
C SER A 10 8.54 -28.42 36.62
N ALA A 11 8.67 -28.49 35.28
CA ALA A 11 9.97 -28.39 34.55
C ALA A 11 10.00 -29.05 33.13
N VAL A 12 10.42 -28.26 32.12
CA VAL A 12 11.43 -28.53 31.06
C VAL A 12 11.54 -29.94 30.42
N THR A 13 11.49 -30.06 29.08
CA THR A 13 12.65 -30.42 28.20
C THR A 13 12.27 -30.81 26.74
N ARG A 14 12.89 -30.06 25.82
CA ARG A 14 13.16 -30.25 24.37
C ARG A 14 13.60 -31.66 23.91
N ALA A 15 13.09 -32.16 22.76
CA ALA A 15 13.77 -33.19 21.95
C ALA A 15 13.36 -33.20 20.46
N LEU A 16 14.34 -33.38 19.56
CA LEU A 16 14.18 -33.76 18.15
C LEU A 16 13.98 -35.30 18.02
N PRO A 17 13.62 -35.82 16.83
CA PRO A 17 14.67 -36.57 16.12
C PRO A 17 14.68 -36.43 14.58
N LEU A 18 15.83 -36.84 14.01
CA LEU A 18 16.11 -36.96 12.58
C LEU A 18 16.12 -38.43 12.12
N SER A 19 15.91 -38.60 10.81
CA SER A 19 16.56 -39.59 9.93
C SER A 19 15.93 -40.98 9.67
N ARG A 20 15.98 -41.31 8.36
CA ARG A 20 16.09 -42.64 7.72
C ARG A 20 14.89 -43.60 7.82
N ALA A 21 14.59 -44.47 6.86
CA ALA A 21 14.86 -44.68 5.41
C ALA A 21 14.60 -46.18 5.14
N SER A 22 14.32 -46.56 3.89
CA SER A 22 14.17 -47.97 3.40
C SER A 22 12.88 -48.70 3.85
N GLN A 23 12.27 -49.64 3.10
CA GLN A 23 12.40 -50.05 1.69
C GLN A 23 11.23 -50.99 1.26
N ILE A 24 10.89 -51.00 -0.06
CA ILE A 24 10.51 -52.18 -0.88
C ILE A 24 9.04 -52.76 -0.87
N ARG A 25 8.51 -52.87 -2.12
CA ARG A 25 7.40 -53.71 -2.69
C ARG A 25 5.94 -53.37 -2.30
N SER A 26 5.01 -53.09 -3.24
CA SER A 26 4.47 -53.92 -4.35
C SER A 26 3.60 -55.07 -3.82
N ILE A 27 2.31 -55.19 -4.15
CA ILE A 27 1.74 -55.60 -5.45
C ILE A 27 0.32 -55.00 -5.66
N ALA A 28 -0.11 -54.86 -6.92
CA ALA A 28 -1.44 -54.37 -7.32
C ALA A 28 -2.50 -55.49 -7.49
N THR A 29 -3.80 -55.15 -7.39
CA THR A 29 -4.86 -55.61 -8.33
C THR A 29 -6.20 -54.86 -8.14
N ALA A 30 -6.75 -54.36 -9.24
CA ALA A 30 -8.17 -54.08 -9.49
C ALA A 30 -8.86 -55.39 -10.02
N PRO A 31 -10.18 -55.51 -10.33
CA PRO A 31 -11.08 -54.47 -10.83
C PRO A 31 -12.57 -54.52 -10.37
N ALA A 32 -13.39 -53.70 -11.05
CA ALA A 32 -14.79 -53.36 -10.76
C ALA A 32 -15.85 -54.40 -11.17
N THR A 33 -17.11 -54.18 -10.77
CA THR A 33 -18.29 -54.24 -11.67
C THR A 33 -19.52 -53.51 -11.09
N SER A 34 -20.46 -53.15 -11.96
CA SER A 34 -21.65 -52.34 -11.69
C SER A 34 -22.95 -53.14 -11.63
N SER A 35 -24.02 -52.61 -11.00
CA SER A 35 -25.39 -52.69 -11.57
C SER A 35 -26.40 -51.75 -10.87
N ALA A 36 -27.49 -51.46 -11.59
CA ALA A 36 -28.41 -50.33 -11.41
C ALA A 36 -29.63 -50.56 -10.46
N LEU A 37 -30.22 -49.43 -10.04
CA LEU A 37 -31.67 -49.03 -10.01
C LEU A 37 -32.78 -50.12 -9.97
N PRO A 38 -33.92 -49.91 -9.25
CA PRO A 38 -34.88 -48.85 -9.64
C PRO A 38 -35.73 -48.16 -8.52
N LYS A 39 -36.67 -47.30 -8.95
CA LYS A 39 -37.55 -46.41 -8.17
C LYS A 39 -38.97 -46.98 -7.94
N GLN A 40 -39.67 -46.50 -6.89
CA GLN A 40 -41.10 -46.06 -6.82
C GLN A 40 -41.43 -45.73 -5.34
N ALA A 41 -42.09 -44.67 -4.87
CA ALA A 41 -43.16 -43.76 -5.34
C ALA A 41 -44.58 -44.13 -4.84
N THR A 42 -45.02 -43.51 -3.73
CA THR A 42 -46.39 -43.40 -3.13
C THR A 42 -46.29 -42.52 -1.85
N THR A 43 -47.31 -41.89 -1.24
CA THR A 43 -48.58 -41.22 -1.66
C THR A 43 -49.00 -40.19 -0.59
N ALA A 44 -49.90 -39.24 -0.91
CA ALA A 44 -50.57 -38.32 0.05
C ALA A 44 -51.93 -38.92 0.54
N PRO A 45 -52.78 -38.33 1.44
CA PRO A 45 -53.04 -36.89 1.65
C PRO A 45 -53.43 -36.35 3.08
N ARG A 46 -53.53 -35.00 3.17
CA ARG A 46 -54.38 -34.12 4.03
C ARG A 46 -54.93 -34.62 5.40
N THR A 47 -54.72 -33.81 6.45
CA THR A 47 -55.82 -33.13 7.20
C THR A 47 -55.34 -31.97 8.09
N THR A 48 -56.30 -31.23 8.67
CA THR A 48 -56.19 -29.90 9.31
C THR A 48 -56.05 -29.92 10.84
N ALA A 49 -55.34 -28.94 11.43
CA ALA A 49 -55.66 -28.34 12.74
C ALA A 49 -54.85 -27.05 12.98
N ALA A 50 -55.23 -26.23 13.97
CA ALA A 50 -54.70 -24.88 14.20
C ALA A 50 -54.26 -24.61 15.66
N LYS A 51 -53.62 -23.43 15.84
CA LYS A 51 -53.36 -22.65 17.09
C LYS A 51 -51.99 -22.78 17.78
N SER A 52 -51.29 -21.63 17.75
CA SER A 52 -50.73 -20.91 18.92
C SER A 52 -49.62 -21.54 19.77
N THR A 53 -48.40 -20.97 19.69
CA THR A 53 -47.64 -20.61 20.91
C THR A 53 -46.62 -19.47 20.72
N ALA A 54 -46.42 -18.76 21.84
CA ALA A 54 -45.49 -17.69 22.19
C ALA A 54 -44.14 -17.57 21.45
N THR A 55 -43.77 -16.31 21.20
CA THR A 55 -42.43 -15.86 20.79
C THR A 55 -41.54 -15.59 22.01
N LEU A 56 -40.30 -16.08 22.02
CA LEU A 56 -39.20 -15.65 22.89
C LEU A 56 -37.91 -15.50 22.05
N PRO A 57 -36.91 -14.71 22.49
CA PRO A 57 -36.07 -13.96 21.57
C PRO A 57 -34.84 -14.71 21.03
N VAL A 58 -34.44 -14.33 19.81
CA VAL A 58 -33.17 -14.69 19.18
C VAL A 58 -32.09 -13.67 19.60
N PRO A 59 -30.86 -14.09 19.96
CA PRO A 59 -29.81 -13.16 20.38
C PRO A 59 -29.32 -12.26 19.25
N LEU A 60 -29.04 -11.00 19.59
CA LEU A 60 -28.44 -10.02 18.69
C LEU A 60 -26.98 -10.37 18.40
N SER A 61 -26.65 -10.63 17.13
CA SER A 61 -25.27 -10.76 16.69
C SER A 61 -24.64 -9.37 16.58
N VAL A 62 -23.56 -9.13 17.32
CA VAL A 62 -22.77 -7.90 17.25
C VAL A 62 -21.95 -7.94 15.95
N ALA A 63 -22.29 -7.09 15.00
CA ALA A 63 -21.52 -6.93 13.77
C ALA A 63 -20.27 -6.09 14.03
N SER A 64 -19.10 -6.72 14.02
CA SER A 64 -17.80 -6.04 14.05
C SER A 64 -17.47 -5.43 12.68
N PRO A 65 -17.09 -4.14 12.59
CA PRO A 65 -16.63 -3.56 11.33
C PRO A 65 -15.24 -4.09 10.97
N GLN A 66 -15.15 -4.67 9.77
CA GLN A 66 -13.91 -5.17 9.16
C GLN A 66 -13.02 -4.00 8.66
N PRO A 67 -11.69 -4.05 8.83
CA PRO A 67 -10.79 -3.01 8.34
C PRO A 67 -10.39 -3.23 6.87
N LEU A 68 -10.42 -2.17 6.07
CA LEU A 68 -10.00 -2.19 4.66
C LEU A 68 -8.62 -1.57 4.50
N ILE A 69 -7.56 -2.40 4.46
CA ILE A 69 -6.22 -1.97 4.05
C ILE A 69 -5.88 -2.56 2.67
N SER A 70 -6.23 -1.80 1.63
CA SER A 70 -5.39 -1.52 0.45
C SER A 70 -6.26 -0.94 -0.67
N HIS A 71 -6.11 0.36 -0.92
CA HIS A 71 -6.67 0.98 -2.14
C HIS A 71 -5.82 0.63 -3.37
N ASN A 72 -5.82 -0.65 -3.75
CA ASN A 72 -5.79 -0.99 -5.17
C ASN A 72 -7.12 -0.49 -5.77
N SER A 73 -7.06 0.08 -6.97
CA SER A 73 -8.20 0.73 -7.63
C SER A 73 -9.33 -0.24 -7.98
N ALA A 74 -10.21 -0.52 -7.02
CA ALA A 74 -11.41 -1.32 -7.20
C ALA A 74 -12.57 -0.43 -7.68
N LEU A 75 -12.90 -0.55 -8.97
CA LEU A 75 -14.08 0.08 -9.58
C LEU A 75 -15.35 -0.24 -8.78
N ALA A 76 -16.05 0.80 -8.33
CA ALA A 76 -17.31 0.67 -7.61
C ALA A 76 -18.36 -0.06 -8.47
N ARG A 77 -18.91 -1.16 -7.92
CA ARG A 77 -19.99 -1.92 -8.57
C ARG A 77 -21.34 -1.19 -8.41
N PHE A 78 -21.68 -0.33 -9.36
CA PHE A 78 -23.05 0.20 -9.46
C PHE A 78 -23.90 -0.63 -10.42
N VAL A 79 -24.99 -1.21 -9.90
CA VAL A 79 -26.04 -1.85 -10.69
C VAL A 79 -27.07 -0.78 -11.05
N SER A 80 -27.02 -0.27 -12.28
CA SER A 80 -28.12 0.51 -12.85
C SER A 80 -29.00 -0.39 -13.72
N SER A 81 -30.21 -0.66 -13.23
CA SER A 81 -31.29 -1.21 -14.05
C SER A 81 -31.96 -0.09 -14.82
N SER A 82 -32.05 -0.19 -16.15
CA SER A 82 -32.92 0.64 -16.98
C SER A 82 -33.26 -0.05 -18.29
N ALA A 83 -34.51 0.10 -18.71
CA ALA A 83 -35.12 -0.66 -19.79
C ALA A 83 -34.74 -0.16 -21.19
N ILE A 84 -34.84 -1.06 -22.17
CA ILE A 84 -34.61 -0.76 -23.58
C ILE A 84 -35.79 0.05 -24.14
N ALA A 85 -35.50 1.26 -24.62
CA ALA A 85 -36.41 2.02 -25.49
C ALA A 85 -35.68 2.36 -26.79
N THR A 86 -36.16 1.82 -27.91
CA THR A 86 -35.61 2.07 -29.25
C THR A 86 -36.07 3.40 -29.80
N ALA A 87 -35.15 4.27 -30.21
CA ALA A 87 -35.44 5.51 -30.94
C ALA A 87 -34.71 5.53 -32.31
N PRO A 88 -35.29 6.15 -33.35
CA PRO A 88 -34.85 5.98 -34.74
C PRO A 88 -33.75 6.96 -35.21
N VAL A 89 -33.37 6.77 -36.47
CA VAL A 89 -32.22 7.35 -37.19
C VAL A 89 -32.22 8.89 -37.26
N ALA A 90 -31.01 9.44 -37.26
CA ALA A 90 -30.69 10.87 -37.23
C ALA A 90 -31.17 11.68 -38.44
N SER A 91 -31.39 12.98 -38.19
CA SER A 91 -31.36 14.04 -39.20
C SER A 91 -30.40 15.15 -38.77
N SER A 92 -29.70 15.74 -39.74
CA SER A 92 -28.62 16.70 -39.49
C SER A 92 -29.13 18.11 -39.23
N VAL A 93 -28.89 18.64 -38.02
CA VAL A 93 -29.10 20.06 -37.69
C VAL A 93 -27.74 20.74 -37.53
N SER A 94 -27.55 21.84 -38.25
CA SER A 94 -26.35 22.68 -38.18
C SER A 94 -26.29 23.44 -36.87
N SER A 95 -25.35 23.08 -35.98
CA SER A 95 -25.16 23.75 -34.70
C SER A 95 -24.36 25.05 -34.83
N SER A 96 -25.05 26.19 -34.77
CA SER A 96 -24.44 27.45 -34.37
C SER A 96 -24.03 27.36 -32.90
N SER A 97 -22.73 27.46 -32.60
CA SER A 97 -22.22 27.36 -31.22
C SER A 97 -22.42 28.67 -30.46
N GLU A 98 -23.62 28.88 -29.92
CA GLU A 98 -23.79 29.81 -28.81
C GLU A 98 -23.19 29.18 -27.55
N ALA A 99 -22.18 29.85 -26.98
CA ALA A 99 -21.51 29.38 -25.77
C ALA A 99 -22.49 29.42 -24.57
N SER A 100 -22.57 28.31 -23.84
CA SER A 100 -23.45 28.21 -22.67
C SER A 100 -23.06 29.23 -21.59
N PRO A 101 -24.01 29.93 -20.95
CA PRO A 101 -23.72 31.03 -20.02
C PRO A 101 -23.28 30.57 -18.62
N TYR A 102 -22.87 29.31 -18.44
CA TYR A 102 -22.26 28.89 -17.18
C TYR A 102 -20.91 29.57 -17.01
N ALA A 103 -20.75 30.23 -15.84
CA ALA A 103 -19.60 31.05 -15.51
C ALA A 103 -18.28 30.34 -15.81
N SER A 104 -17.29 31.11 -16.30
CA SER A 104 -15.90 30.69 -16.37
C SER A 104 -15.53 30.02 -15.04
N PRO A 105 -15.21 28.71 -15.00
CA PRO A 105 -14.85 28.08 -13.75
C PRO A 105 -13.62 28.78 -13.21
N LEU A 106 -13.70 29.25 -11.96
CA LEU A 106 -12.52 29.69 -11.23
C LEU A 106 -11.49 28.56 -11.29
N PRO A 107 -10.21 28.84 -11.59
CA PRO A 107 -9.18 27.80 -11.59
C PRO A 107 -9.22 27.05 -10.26
N THR A 108 -9.25 25.72 -10.25
CA THR A 108 -9.39 24.97 -8.97
C THR A 108 -8.25 25.28 -8.01
N SER A 109 -7.08 25.66 -8.53
CA SER A 109 -5.95 26.20 -7.77
C SER A 109 -6.27 27.42 -6.87
N SER A 110 -7.33 28.17 -7.17
CA SER A 110 -7.76 29.34 -6.38
C SER A 110 -8.63 28.99 -5.17
N LEU A 111 -9.05 27.73 -5.04
CA LEU A 111 -9.83 27.21 -3.90
C LEU A 111 -8.96 26.54 -2.83
N ILE A 112 -7.64 26.39 -3.10
CA ILE A 112 -6.69 25.69 -2.25
C ILE A 112 -5.95 26.71 -1.38
N ASN A 113 -6.15 26.62 -0.06
CA ASN A 113 -5.50 27.48 0.92
C ASN A 113 -4.65 26.64 1.88
N VAL A 114 -3.46 27.12 2.22
CA VAL A 114 -2.53 26.44 3.14
C VAL A 114 -1.96 27.46 4.12
N THR A 115 -2.15 27.20 5.42
CA THR A 115 -1.58 27.99 6.52
C THR A 115 -0.69 27.08 7.37
N THR A 116 0.45 27.59 7.84
CA THR A 116 1.28 26.88 8.82
C THR A 116 1.13 27.59 10.17
N LEU A 117 0.68 26.86 11.19
CA LEU A 117 0.53 27.37 12.55
C LEU A 117 1.91 27.67 13.17
N PRO A 118 2.01 28.52 14.22
CA PRO A 118 3.29 28.86 14.85
C PRO A 118 4.10 27.65 15.36
N ASN A 119 3.43 26.54 15.67
CA ASN A 119 4.05 25.29 16.09
C ASN A 119 4.41 24.33 14.95
N ARG A 120 4.24 24.73 13.68
CA ARG A 120 4.48 23.99 12.43
C ARG A 120 3.41 23.00 11.96
N VAL A 121 2.27 22.87 12.65
CA VAL A 121 1.12 22.14 12.07
C VAL A 121 0.70 22.83 10.78
N ARG A 122 0.59 22.06 9.69
CA ARG A 122 0.08 22.54 8.40
C ARG A 122 -1.43 22.36 8.37
N VAL A 123 -2.17 23.42 8.03
CA VAL A 123 -3.62 23.41 7.85
C VAL A 123 -3.91 23.70 6.38
N ALA A 124 -4.58 22.78 5.70
CA ALA A 124 -4.91 22.90 4.28
C ALA A 124 -6.42 22.80 4.07
N THR A 125 -6.99 23.61 3.19
CA THR A 125 -8.39 23.45 2.78
C THR A 125 -8.58 23.58 1.28
N GLU A 126 -9.59 22.87 0.80
CA GLU A 126 -10.16 23.06 -0.53
C GLU A 126 -11.60 23.54 -0.39
N ALA A 127 -11.82 24.81 -0.72
CA ALA A 127 -13.09 25.50 -0.52
C ALA A 127 -14.10 25.13 -1.61
N THR A 128 -14.65 23.91 -1.52
CA THR A 128 -15.70 23.38 -2.42
C THR A 128 -17.04 23.22 -1.67
N PRO A 129 -17.79 24.31 -1.35
CA PRO A 129 -19.04 24.24 -0.59
C PRO A 129 -20.04 23.21 -1.11
N GLY A 130 -20.72 22.50 -0.21
CA GLY A 130 -21.65 21.43 -0.55
C GLY A 130 -22.46 20.94 0.66
N HIS A 131 -23.14 19.80 0.48
CA HIS A 131 -24.08 19.26 1.47
C HIS A 131 -23.43 18.75 2.77
N PHE A 132 -22.16 18.35 2.69
CA PHE A 132 -21.35 17.85 3.80
C PHE A 132 -19.88 18.26 3.59
N SER A 133 -19.08 18.19 4.66
CA SER A 133 -17.65 18.47 4.65
C SER A 133 -16.87 17.17 4.93
N ALA A 134 -15.61 17.13 4.48
CA ALA A 134 -14.69 16.06 4.86
C ALA A 134 -13.48 16.67 5.58
N VAL A 135 -13.00 16.05 6.64
CA VAL A 135 -11.85 16.51 7.43
C VAL A 135 -10.97 15.33 7.80
N GLY A 136 -9.66 15.54 7.79
CA GLY A 136 -8.69 14.52 8.16
C GLY A 136 -7.41 15.09 8.76
N VAL A 137 -6.74 14.26 9.55
CA VAL A 137 -5.43 14.52 10.14
C VAL A 137 -4.46 13.46 9.63
N TYR A 138 -3.43 13.91 8.92
CA TYR A 138 -2.44 13.08 8.24
C TYR A 138 -1.10 13.26 8.95
N ILE A 139 -0.61 12.17 9.53
CA ILE A 139 0.63 12.14 10.30
C ILE A 139 1.67 11.42 9.45
N ASP A 140 2.75 12.13 9.12
CA ASP A 140 3.94 11.56 8.49
C ASP A 140 4.59 10.60 9.50
N ALA A 141 4.22 9.32 9.40
CA ALA A 141 4.46 8.22 10.33
C ALA A 141 3.94 6.92 9.67
N GLY A 142 4.40 5.75 10.11
CA GLY A 142 4.05 4.48 9.47
C GLY A 142 5.17 3.46 9.54
N SER A 143 4.98 2.28 8.96
CA SER A 143 5.92 1.16 9.13
C SER A 143 7.33 1.42 8.57
N ARG A 144 7.50 2.34 7.62
CA ARG A 144 8.82 2.80 7.15
C ARG A 144 9.71 3.30 8.29
N TYR A 145 9.10 3.98 9.26
CA TYR A 145 9.79 4.68 10.33
C TYR A 145 9.96 3.81 11.59
N GLU A 146 9.45 2.58 11.57
CA GLU A 146 9.66 1.65 12.68
C GLU A 146 11.09 1.09 12.69
N ARG A 147 11.59 0.75 13.88
CA ARG A 147 12.83 -0.03 14.01
C ARG A 147 12.51 -1.49 13.65
N PRO A 148 13.05 -2.03 12.54
CA PRO A 148 12.72 -3.38 12.12
C PRO A 148 13.40 -4.41 13.03
N TRP A 149 12.71 -5.52 13.30
CA TRP A 149 13.20 -6.67 14.07
C TRP A 149 13.48 -6.40 15.56
N VAL A 150 13.04 -5.26 16.10
CA VAL A 150 12.92 -5.05 17.55
C VAL A 150 11.53 -5.55 17.98
N ALA A 151 11.51 -6.58 18.82
CA ALA A 151 10.28 -7.20 19.29
C ALA A 151 9.44 -6.20 20.11
N GLY A 152 8.15 -6.08 19.78
CA GLY A 152 7.26 -5.09 20.37
C GLY A 152 7.44 -3.68 19.82
N GLU A 153 8.20 -3.46 18.73
CA GLU A 153 8.21 -2.15 18.02
C GLU A 153 7.77 -2.25 16.56
N SER A 154 8.15 -3.31 15.85
CA SER A 154 7.65 -3.56 14.49
C SER A 154 6.15 -3.87 14.51
N GLY A 155 5.36 -3.19 13.68
CA GLY A 155 3.89 -3.24 13.66
C GLY A 155 3.17 -2.28 14.61
N SER A 156 3.88 -1.30 15.19
CA SER A 156 3.28 -0.25 16.04
C SER A 156 2.22 0.56 15.28
N SER A 157 2.46 0.93 14.01
CA SER A 157 1.51 1.69 13.21
C SER A 157 0.23 0.90 12.93
N HIS A 158 0.37 -0.40 12.65
CA HIS A 158 -0.76 -1.31 12.42
C HIS A 158 -1.65 -1.46 13.66
N LEU A 159 -1.05 -1.53 14.86
CA LEU A 159 -1.82 -1.67 16.09
C LEU A 159 -2.40 -0.33 16.58
N LEU A 160 -1.70 0.80 16.37
CA LEU A 160 -2.24 2.14 16.64
C LEU A 160 -3.48 2.48 15.78
N ASP A 161 -3.50 1.99 14.54
CA ASP A 161 -4.65 2.06 13.65
C ASP A 161 -5.87 1.32 14.23
N ARG A 162 -5.69 0.05 14.65
CA ARG A 162 -6.73 -0.75 15.35
C ARG A 162 -7.19 -0.14 16.69
N LEU A 163 -6.32 0.61 17.36
CA LEU A 163 -6.58 1.29 18.63
C LEU A 163 -7.12 2.72 18.47
N ALA A 164 -7.31 3.21 17.24
CA ALA A 164 -7.99 4.48 16.99
C ALA A 164 -9.44 4.42 17.50
N PHE A 165 -9.93 5.55 18.01
CA PHE A 165 -11.31 5.71 18.52
C PHE A 165 -11.69 4.76 19.66
N LYS A 166 -10.70 4.25 20.41
CA LYS A 166 -10.90 3.61 21.72
C LYS A 166 -10.93 4.68 22.83
N SER A 167 -10.80 4.30 24.10
CA SER A 167 -10.83 5.26 25.20
C SER A 167 -9.65 6.26 25.17
N THR A 168 -9.94 7.49 25.60
CA THR A 168 -8.96 8.58 25.76
C THR A 168 -8.95 9.03 27.22
N THR A 169 -8.09 9.97 27.59
CA THR A 169 -8.17 10.60 28.92
C THR A 169 -9.44 11.41 29.13
N ASN A 170 -10.11 11.82 28.05
CA ASN A 170 -11.25 12.75 28.08
C ASN A 170 -12.60 12.06 27.77
N ARG A 171 -12.58 10.86 27.17
CA ARG A 171 -13.76 10.09 26.77
C ARG A 171 -13.59 8.61 27.10
N SER A 172 -14.60 8.01 27.72
CA SER A 172 -14.70 6.56 27.81
C SER A 172 -14.91 5.95 26.42
N SER A 173 -14.60 4.67 26.25
CA SER A 173 -14.84 3.94 24.99
C SER A 173 -16.31 3.98 24.54
N GLN A 174 -17.25 3.95 25.50
CA GLN A 174 -18.68 4.09 25.23
C GLN A 174 -19.05 5.52 24.79
N GLN A 175 -18.51 6.56 25.45
CA GLN A 175 -18.74 7.95 25.06
C GLN A 175 -18.20 8.24 23.66
N MET A 176 -16.98 7.78 23.38
CA MET A 176 -16.35 7.87 22.06
C MET A 176 -17.24 7.23 20.98
N THR A 177 -17.72 6.01 21.22
CA THR A 177 -18.59 5.29 20.29
C THR A 177 -19.92 6.04 20.07
N SER A 178 -20.61 6.45 21.14
CA SER A 178 -21.90 7.15 21.02
C SER A 178 -21.79 8.55 20.41
N GLU A 179 -20.68 9.27 20.62
CA GLU A 179 -20.40 10.52 19.90
C GLU A 179 -20.21 10.25 18.40
N ILE A 180 -19.41 9.24 18.03
CA ILE A 180 -19.20 8.84 16.62
C ILE A 180 -20.52 8.44 15.94
N GLU A 181 -21.35 7.63 16.60
CA GLU A 181 -22.68 7.25 16.10
C GLU A 181 -23.60 8.46 15.88
N ALA A 182 -23.62 9.41 16.84
CA ALA A 182 -24.41 10.63 16.74
C ALA A 182 -23.97 11.55 15.59
N LEU A 183 -22.72 11.46 15.14
CA LEU A 183 -22.17 12.17 13.98
C LEU A 183 -22.34 11.40 12.65
N GLY A 184 -23.03 10.25 12.66
CA GLY A 184 -23.32 9.44 11.48
C GLY A 184 -22.34 8.28 11.24
N GLY A 185 -21.45 7.99 12.18
CA GLY A 185 -20.61 6.77 12.19
C GLY A 185 -19.47 6.71 11.17
N ASN A 186 -19.35 7.68 10.24
CA ASN A 186 -18.34 7.64 9.19
C ASN A 186 -16.99 8.26 9.62
N VAL A 187 -16.33 7.64 10.59
CA VAL A 187 -14.92 7.91 10.94
C VAL A 187 -14.05 6.73 10.57
N MET A 188 -12.81 6.97 10.17
CA MET A 188 -11.85 5.92 9.86
C MET A 188 -10.43 6.31 10.26
N CYS A 189 -9.67 5.31 10.66
CA CYS A 189 -8.22 5.35 10.70
C CYS A 189 -7.69 4.41 9.62
N SER A 190 -6.52 4.70 9.08
CA SER A 190 -5.70 3.67 8.42
C SER A 190 -4.22 3.99 8.56
N SER A 191 -3.41 2.94 8.65
CA SER A 191 -1.96 3.02 8.62
C SER A 191 -1.40 2.54 7.28
N SER A 192 -0.30 3.18 6.85
CA SER A 192 0.46 2.81 5.66
C SER A 192 1.96 2.83 5.96
N ARG A 193 2.80 2.67 4.94
CA ARG A 193 4.25 2.74 5.07
C ARG A 193 4.72 4.14 5.48
N GLU A 194 4.14 5.20 4.89
CA GLU A 194 4.60 6.59 5.06
C GLU A 194 3.61 7.54 5.75
N THR A 195 2.35 7.13 5.91
CA THR A 195 1.33 7.95 6.61
C THR A 195 0.44 7.10 7.50
N ILE A 196 0.04 7.69 8.64
CA ILE A 196 -1.14 7.28 9.42
C ILE A 196 -2.17 8.39 9.24
N MET A 197 -3.41 8.04 8.90
CA MET A 197 -4.46 9.00 8.60
C MET A 197 -5.71 8.74 9.44
N TYR A 198 -6.29 9.81 9.97
CA TYR A 198 -7.53 9.80 10.73
C TYR A 198 -8.50 10.74 10.01
N GLN A 199 -9.56 10.23 9.39
CA GLN A 199 -10.44 11.03 8.51
C GLN A 199 -11.92 10.70 8.67
N SER A 200 -12.77 11.66 8.27
CA SER A 200 -14.22 11.54 8.37
C SER A 200 -14.95 12.47 7.40
N SER A 201 -16.16 12.10 6.99
CA SER A 201 -17.11 13.00 6.34
C SER A 201 -18.34 13.23 7.23
N VAL A 202 -18.67 14.49 7.51
CA VAL A 202 -19.78 14.88 8.41
C VAL A 202 -20.57 16.06 7.85
N PHE A 203 -21.77 16.30 8.38
CA PHE A 203 -22.51 17.53 8.04
C PHE A 203 -21.72 18.78 8.47
N ASN A 204 -21.85 19.87 7.70
CA ASN A 204 -21.04 21.08 7.84
C ASN A 204 -21.03 21.68 9.27
N LYS A 205 -22.14 21.54 10.01
CA LYS A 205 -22.28 21.99 11.41
C LYS A 205 -21.46 21.18 12.42
N ASP A 206 -21.13 19.93 12.09
CA ASP A 206 -20.56 18.95 13.01
C ASP A 206 -19.03 18.81 12.88
N VAL A 207 -18.41 19.55 11.96
CA VAL A 207 -16.95 19.58 11.72
C VAL A 207 -16.16 19.82 13.01
N SER A 208 -16.62 20.72 13.89
CA SER A 208 -15.97 20.99 15.17
C SER A 208 -16.07 19.81 16.16
N ALA A 209 -17.11 18.99 16.08
CA ALA A 209 -17.29 17.84 16.96
C ALA A 209 -16.40 16.68 16.49
N VAL A 210 -16.42 16.37 15.19
CA VAL A 210 -15.60 15.26 14.67
C VAL A 210 -14.10 15.58 14.74
N LEU A 211 -13.68 16.82 14.50
CA LEU A 211 -12.26 17.19 14.63
C LEU A 211 -11.80 17.14 16.10
N SER A 212 -12.69 17.36 17.08
CA SER A 212 -12.41 17.12 18.49
C SER A 212 -12.21 15.62 18.79
N ILE A 213 -12.98 14.73 18.16
CA ILE A 213 -12.81 13.27 18.28
C ILE A 213 -11.48 12.82 17.65
N LEU A 214 -11.17 13.29 16.44
CA LEU A 214 -9.90 13.02 15.75
C LEU A 214 -8.70 13.51 16.58
N ALA A 215 -8.73 14.74 17.08
CA ALA A 215 -7.67 15.27 17.93
C ALA A 215 -7.50 14.47 19.23
N ASP A 216 -8.59 14.08 19.88
CA ASP A 216 -8.53 13.38 21.17
C ASP A 216 -7.98 11.96 21.07
N THR A 217 -8.32 11.21 20.02
CA THR A 217 -7.72 9.88 19.76
C THR A 217 -6.26 9.95 19.31
N ILE A 218 -5.80 11.09 18.77
CA ILE A 218 -4.41 11.32 18.34
C ILE A 218 -3.53 11.79 19.50
N LEU A 219 -4.07 12.66 20.37
CA LEU A 219 -3.30 13.36 21.39
C LEU A 219 -3.36 12.69 22.76
N ASN A 220 -4.50 12.08 23.11
CA ASN A 220 -4.77 11.59 24.47
C ASN A 220 -5.28 10.12 24.55
N PRO A 221 -4.86 9.17 23.70
CA PRO A 221 -5.36 7.79 23.79
C PRO A 221 -4.91 7.15 25.11
N LEU A 222 -5.84 6.47 25.79
CA LEU A 222 -5.56 5.86 27.09
C LEU A 222 -4.62 4.65 26.94
N LEU A 223 -4.82 3.86 25.87
CA LEU A 223 -4.09 2.62 25.58
C LEU A 223 -4.09 1.69 26.80
N SER A 224 -5.28 1.31 27.26
CA SER A 224 -5.43 0.40 28.40
C SER A 224 -4.92 -1.01 28.04
N PRO A 225 -4.42 -1.80 29.01
CA PRO A 225 -3.99 -3.18 28.75
C PRO A 225 -5.11 -4.04 28.15
N GLU A 226 -6.34 -3.88 28.66
CA GLU A 226 -7.52 -4.64 28.19
C GLU A 226 -7.86 -4.34 26.72
N GLU A 227 -7.89 -3.07 26.30
CA GLU A 227 -8.11 -2.71 24.90
C GLU A 227 -6.98 -3.23 24.00
N LEU A 228 -5.74 -3.18 24.50
CA LEU A 228 -4.55 -3.62 23.78
C LEU A 228 -4.46 -5.16 23.65
N ASP A 229 -4.90 -5.92 24.66
CA ASP A 229 -5.04 -7.39 24.59
C ASP A 229 -6.07 -7.76 23.51
N VAL A 230 -7.26 -7.15 23.53
CA VAL A 230 -8.33 -7.40 22.55
C VAL A 230 -7.89 -7.03 21.12
N GLN A 231 -7.19 -5.92 20.92
CA GLN A 231 -6.68 -5.57 19.58
C GLN A 231 -5.51 -6.46 19.12
N ARG A 232 -4.70 -7.01 20.03
CA ARG A 232 -3.68 -8.01 19.66
C ARG A 232 -4.30 -9.31 19.17
N GLU A 233 -5.32 -9.81 19.86
CA GLU A 233 -6.07 -11.01 19.42
C GLU A 233 -6.75 -10.77 18.06
N ALA A 234 -7.46 -9.64 17.91
CA ALA A 234 -8.12 -9.29 16.65
C ALA A 234 -7.12 -9.15 15.47
N ALA A 235 -5.98 -8.48 15.71
CA ALA A 235 -4.94 -8.34 14.69
C ALA A 235 -4.30 -9.69 14.33
N ALA A 236 -4.11 -10.61 15.28
CA ALA A 236 -3.57 -11.93 15.00
C ALA A 236 -4.49 -12.74 14.06
N TYR A 237 -5.80 -12.71 14.30
CA TYR A 237 -6.79 -13.32 13.40
C TYR A 237 -6.80 -12.65 12.01
N GLU A 238 -6.77 -11.33 11.95
CA GLU A 238 -6.70 -10.58 10.69
C GLU A 238 -5.44 -10.96 9.87
N ILE A 239 -4.27 -10.97 10.52
CA ILE A 239 -3.01 -11.35 9.89
C ILE A 239 -3.12 -12.78 9.33
N GLN A 240 -3.65 -13.73 10.10
CA GLN A 240 -3.87 -15.10 9.63
C GLN A 240 -4.82 -15.16 8.42
N GLU A 241 -5.89 -14.36 8.40
CA GLU A 241 -6.80 -14.27 7.26
C GLU A 241 -6.08 -13.67 6.02
N ILE A 242 -5.23 -12.66 6.19
CA ILE A 242 -4.44 -12.07 5.10
C ILE A 242 -3.45 -13.09 4.52
N TRP A 243 -2.73 -13.83 5.37
CA TRP A 243 -1.81 -14.90 4.95
C TRP A 243 -2.52 -16.03 4.17
N SER A 244 -3.82 -16.24 4.40
CA SER A 244 -4.60 -17.25 3.66
C SER A 244 -4.98 -16.84 2.23
N LYS A 245 -4.78 -15.57 1.83
CA LYS A 245 -5.20 -15.01 0.53
C LYS A 245 -3.97 -14.47 -0.24
N PRO A 246 -3.42 -15.23 -1.20
CA PRO A 246 -2.22 -14.87 -1.96
C PRO A 246 -2.27 -13.46 -2.55
N GLU A 247 -3.42 -13.03 -3.05
CA GLU A 247 -3.64 -11.71 -3.63
C GLU A 247 -3.47 -10.54 -2.64
N MET A 248 -3.62 -10.80 -1.33
CA MET A 248 -3.47 -9.80 -0.27
C MET A 248 -2.07 -9.82 0.35
N ILE A 249 -1.47 -11.01 0.54
CA ILE A 249 -0.15 -11.15 1.18
C ILE A 249 1.03 -10.95 0.21
N LEU A 250 0.88 -11.28 -1.09
CA LEU A 250 1.99 -11.14 -2.05
C LEU A 250 2.46 -9.70 -2.30
N PRO A 251 1.58 -8.66 -2.35
CA PRO A 251 2.02 -7.27 -2.38
C PRO A 251 2.86 -6.87 -1.18
N GLU A 252 2.60 -7.44 0.01
CA GLU A 252 3.39 -7.18 1.20
C GLU A 252 4.78 -7.84 1.10
N LEU A 253 4.80 -9.13 0.80
CA LEU A 253 6.03 -9.90 0.57
C LEU A 253 6.90 -9.31 -0.54
N LEU A 254 6.30 -8.70 -1.57
CA LEU A 254 7.01 -8.00 -2.63
C LEU A 254 7.83 -6.82 -2.09
N HIS A 255 7.29 -6.00 -1.17
CA HIS A 255 8.03 -4.89 -0.57
C HIS A 255 9.18 -5.40 0.31
N THR A 256 8.88 -6.36 1.19
CA THR A 256 9.88 -6.99 2.07
C THR A 256 11.00 -7.67 1.26
N THR A 257 10.70 -8.24 0.09
CA THR A 257 11.72 -8.81 -0.79
C THR A 257 12.50 -7.75 -1.57
N ALA A 258 11.84 -6.68 -2.05
CA ALA A 258 12.43 -5.64 -2.87
C ALA A 258 13.39 -4.71 -2.11
N TYR A 259 13.10 -4.45 -0.83
CA TYR A 259 13.85 -3.53 0.04
C TYR A 259 14.50 -4.23 1.24
N GLN A 260 14.19 -5.50 1.52
CA GLN A 260 14.79 -6.27 2.62
C GLN A 260 14.63 -5.52 3.96
N SER A 261 15.63 -5.57 4.84
CA SER A 261 15.58 -4.94 6.17
C SER A 261 15.82 -3.42 6.16
N ASN A 262 15.28 -2.67 5.20
CA ASN A 262 15.31 -1.20 5.22
C ASN A 262 13.97 -0.56 4.83
N THR A 263 13.56 0.45 5.61
CA THR A 263 12.51 1.44 5.29
C THR A 263 11.24 0.84 4.67
N LEU A 264 11.04 0.91 3.35
CA LEU A 264 9.84 0.37 2.68
C LEU A 264 9.73 -1.17 2.76
N GLY A 265 10.82 -1.87 3.04
CA GLY A 265 10.84 -3.31 3.29
C GLY A 265 10.47 -3.71 4.72
N ASN A 266 10.28 -2.73 5.61
CA ASN A 266 9.70 -2.99 6.93
C ASN A 266 8.26 -3.55 6.75
N PRO A 267 7.85 -4.54 7.56
CA PRO A 267 6.51 -5.10 7.51
C PRO A 267 5.44 -4.04 7.75
N LEU A 268 4.45 -3.92 6.86
CA LEU A 268 3.22 -3.15 7.09
C LEU A 268 2.29 -3.88 8.06
N LEU A 269 2.25 -5.20 7.96
CA LEU A 269 1.53 -6.07 8.90
C LEU A 269 2.44 -6.40 10.08
N CYS A 270 1.92 -6.29 11.30
CA CYS A 270 2.68 -6.60 12.51
C CYS A 270 3.13 -8.08 12.49
N PRO A 271 4.43 -8.40 12.63
CA PRO A 271 4.88 -9.79 12.81
C PRO A 271 4.29 -10.38 14.09
N ILE A 272 3.83 -11.64 14.06
CA ILE A 272 3.15 -12.28 15.20
C ILE A 272 4.04 -12.28 16.45
N GLU A 273 5.35 -12.52 16.29
CA GLU A 273 6.33 -12.52 17.37
C GLU A 273 6.51 -11.14 18.01
N SER A 274 6.28 -10.06 17.24
CA SER A 274 6.27 -8.68 17.73
C SER A 274 4.94 -8.33 18.38
N LEU A 275 3.83 -8.82 17.81
CA LEU A 275 2.47 -8.59 18.29
C LEU A 275 2.25 -9.12 19.71
N GLU A 276 2.76 -10.32 20.02
CA GLU A 276 2.72 -10.91 21.37
C GLU A 276 3.45 -10.05 22.42
N GLN A 277 4.52 -9.36 22.01
CA GLN A 277 5.41 -8.57 22.89
C GLN A 277 5.09 -7.07 22.90
N MET A 278 4.15 -6.62 22.07
CA MET A 278 3.76 -5.21 21.90
C MET A 278 3.07 -4.68 23.16
N THR A 279 3.66 -3.68 23.83
CA THR A 279 3.07 -3.04 25.02
C THR A 279 2.57 -1.63 24.75
N ALA A 280 1.72 -1.12 25.64
CA ALA A 280 1.27 0.27 25.59
C ALA A 280 2.42 1.28 25.78
N GLU A 281 3.55 0.89 26.37
CA GLU A 281 4.75 1.73 26.44
C GLU A 281 5.41 1.86 25.06
N ASN A 282 5.52 0.75 24.29
CA ASN A 282 6.05 0.79 22.92
C ASN A 282 5.21 1.71 22.02
N LEU A 283 3.89 1.61 22.10
CA LEU A 283 2.99 2.46 21.32
C LEU A 283 3.09 3.94 21.74
N ARG A 284 3.15 4.25 23.04
CA ARG A 284 3.39 5.62 23.53
C ARG A 284 4.78 6.14 23.13
N ASN A 285 5.80 5.28 23.10
CA ASN A 285 7.12 5.63 22.57
C ASN A 285 7.03 5.96 21.08
N PHE A 286 6.39 5.14 20.25
CA PHE A 286 6.16 5.43 18.82
C PHE A 286 5.41 6.77 18.62
N MET A 287 4.30 6.99 19.34
CA MET A 287 3.54 8.25 19.24
C MET A 287 4.35 9.46 19.70
N SER A 288 4.95 9.41 20.89
CA SER A 288 5.78 10.51 21.42
C SER A 288 7.02 10.80 20.56
N THR A 289 7.43 9.84 19.75
CA THR A 289 8.51 9.94 18.78
C THR A 289 8.04 10.61 17.49
N TRP A 290 6.93 10.15 16.91
CA TRP A 290 6.52 10.53 15.54
C TRP A 290 5.39 11.55 15.43
N TYR A 291 4.52 11.69 16.43
CA TYR A 291 3.35 12.57 16.40
C TYR A 291 3.79 14.00 16.79
N LYS A 292 4.62 14.61 15.93
CA LYS A 292 5.18 15.96 16.09
C LYS A 292 4.44 16.96 15.20
N PRO A 293 4.23 18.21 15.64
CA PRO A 293 3.40 19.16 14.90
C PRO A 293 3.92 19.44 13.49
N GLU A 294 5.25 19.47 13.25
CA GLU A 294 5.83 19.57 11.90
C GLU A 294 5.47 18.41 10.96
N ARG A 295 5.15 17.23 11.50
CA ARG A 295 4.75 16.02 10.77
C ARG A 295 3.24 15.88 10.61
N ILE A 296 2.45 16.82 11.14
CA ILE A 296 0.99 16.81 11.09
C ILE A 296 0.48 17.77 10.00
N VAL A 297 -0.42 17.26 9.17
CA VAL A 297 -1.27 18.04 8.26
C VAL A 297 -2.73 17.84 8.69
N VAL A 298 -3.45 18.93 8.98
CA VAL A 298 -4.91 18.92 9.09
C VAL A 298 -5.48 19.39 7.76
N ALA A 299 -6.25 18.56 7.07
CA ALA A 299 -6.85 18.90 5.79
C ALA A 299 -8.39 18.90 5.86
N GLY A 300 -9.04 19.77 5.08
CA GLY A 300 -10.49 19.82 4.98
C GLY A 300 -11.01 20.15 3.58
N SER A 301 -12.02 19.41 3.11
CA SER A 301 -12.79 19.72 1.90
C SER A 301 -14.17 20.25 2.28
N GLY A 302 -14.63 21.25 1.54
CA GLY A 302 -16.00 21.75 1.62
C GLY A 302 -16.29 22.63 2.83
N MET A 303 -15.27 23.31 3.37
CA MET A 303 -15.38 24.22 4.51
C MET A 303 -14.52 25.49 4.32
N PRO A 304 -14.82 26.62 4.99
CA PRO A 304 -13.96 27.80 5.02
C PRO A 304 -12.57 27.51 5.61
N HIS A 305 -11.54 28.19 5.10
CA HIS A 305 -10.15 27.99 5.56
C HIS A 305 -9.96 28.44 7.01
N GLU A 306 -10.49 29.61 7.34
CA GLU A 306 -10.37 30.27 8.64
C GLU A 306 -10.98 29.40 9.75
N GLN A 307 -12.13 28.76 9.47
CA GLN A 307 -12.78 27.83 10.39
C GLN A 307 -11.86 26.65 10.74
N LEU A 308 -11.20 26.04 9.74
CA LEU A 308 -10.30 24.91 10.01
C LEU A 308 -9.02 25.37 10.71
N VAL A 309 -8.49 26.56 10.38
CA VAL A 309 -7.32 27.14 11.05
C VAL A 309 -7.61 27.41 12.53
N GLU A 310 -8.75 28.02 12.86
CA GLU A 310 -9.18 28.27 14.25
C GLU A 310 -9.33 26.97 15.05
N LEU A 311 -10.02 25.97 14.48
CA LEU A 311 -10.19 24.66 15.13
C LEU A 311 -8.85 23.93 15.31
N SER A 312 -7.98 23.97 14.31
CA SER A 312 -6.65 23.34 14.36
C SER A 312 -5.75 24.01 15.39
N GLN A 313 -5.77 25.35 15.47
CA GLN A 313 -5.03 26.11 16.47
C GLN A 313 -5.56 25.82 17.89
N LYS A 314 -6.87 25.64 18.06
CA LYS A 314 -7.48 25.27 19.35
C LYS A 314 -7.12 23.85 19.80
N LEU A 315 -7.03 22.90 18.87
CA LEU A 315 -6.88 21.47 19.20
C LEU A 315 -5.43 20.98 19.18
N PHE A 316 -4.61 21.50 18.26
CA PHE A 316 -3.22 21.07 18.06
C PHE A 316 -2.19 22.15 18.39
N GLY A 317 -2.61 23.39 18.69
CA GLY A 317 -1.71 24.53 18.88
C GLY A 317 -0.70 24.40 20.02
N ASP A 318 -1.05 23.65 21.08
CA ASP A 318 -0.20 23.44 22.26
C ASP A 318 0.89 22.36 22.05
N LEU A 319 0.87 21.66 20.91
CA LEU A 319 1.94 20.72 20.54
C LEU A 319 3.28 21.44 20.45
N LYS A 320 4.29 20.91 21.15
CA LYS A 320 5.66 21.43 21.12
C LYS A 320 6.41 20.90 19.89
N PRO A 321 6.97 21.76 19.03
CA PRO A 321 7.80 21.32 17.91
C PRO A 321 9.10 20.68 18.40
N SER A 322 9.76 19.91 17.54
CA SER A 322 11.09 19.40 17.85
C SER A 322 12.12 20.54 17.96
N SER A 323 13.12 20.35 18.81
CA SER A 323 14.17 21.33 19.09
C SER A 323 15.19 21.52 17.96
N ASP A 324 15.11 20.74 16.87
CA ASP A 324 15.98 20.87 15.71
C ASP A 324 15.21 21.43 14.49
N PRO A 325 15.35 22.73 14.17
CA PRO A 325 14.65 23.36 13.05
C PRO A 325 15.27 23.04 11.68
N GLY A 326 16.44 22.40 11.60
CA GLY A 326 17.37 22.61 10.48
C GLY A 326 17.21 21.72 9.25
N ARG A 327 16.56 20.54 9.35
CA ARG A 327 16.80 19.45 8.37
C ARG A 327 15.63 19.01 7.49
N LEU A 328 14.39 19.42 7.78
CA LEU A 328 13.20 18.97 7.05
C LEU A 328 12.91 19.76 5.75
N SER A 329 13.70 20.77 5.41
CA SER A 329 13.48 21.62 4.22
C SER A 329 14.38 21.30 3.01
N SER A 330 15.26 20.29 3.08
CA SER A 330 16.24 19.99 2.02
C SER A 330 15.67 19.25 0.80
N GLY A 331 14.49 19.68 0.33
CA GLY A 331 13.89 19.31 -0.95
C GLY A 331 14.31 20.21 -2.12
N SER A 332 15.31 21.08 -1.95
CA SER A 332 15.94 21.83 -3.05
C SER A 332 17.29 22.46 -2.66
N SER A 333 18.36 22.09 -3.36
CA SER A 333 19.56 22.93 -3.46
C SER A 333 20.29 22.73 -4.78
N SER A 334 20.18 23.73 -5.66
CA SER A 334 20.95 23.83 -6.88
C SER A 334 22.42 24.12 -6.55
N LEU A 335 23.31 23.19 -6.90
CA LEU A 335 24.76 23.33 -6.70
C LEU A 335 25.35 24.37 -7.68
N SER A 336 25.40 25.64 -7.26
CA SER A 336 26.26 26.66 -7.87
C SER A 336 27.57 26.76 -7.08
N SER A 337 28.60 26.06 -7.54
CA SER A 337 29.93 26.11 -6.93
C SER A 337 30.80 27.23 -7.53
N SER A 338 31.30 28.13 -6.69
CA SER A 338 32.46 28.96 -6.97
C SER A 338 33.56 28.65 -5.94
N PRO A 339 34.84 28.47 -6.34
CA PRO A 339 35.87 28.01 -5.42
C PRO A 339 36.50 29.17 -4.64
N ALA A 340 36.53 29.05 -3.31
CA ALA A 340 37.42 29.83 -2.46
C ALA A 340 38.61 28.95 -2.04
N SER A 341 39.82 29.36 -2.41
CA SER A 341 41.06 28.66 -2.12
C SER A 341 41.53 28.89 -0.67
N SER A 342 41.89 27.82 0.04
CA SER A 342 42.79 27.91 1.19
C SER A 342 43.78 26.74 1.20
N THR A 343 45.06 27.10 1.17
CA THR A 343 46.20 26.19 1.10
C THR A 343 46.58 25.69 2.50
N SER A 344 46.79 24.38 2.67
CA SER A 344 47.64 23.87 3.76
C SER A 344 48.39 22.60 3.32
N THR A 345 49.70 22.74 3.23
CA THR A 345 50.68 21.70 2.91
C THR A 345 51.13 20.94 4.16
N SER A 346 51.26 19.60 4.10
CA SER A 346 52.54 18.92 4.35
C SER A 346 52.50 17.38 4.22
N SER A 347 53.56 16.84 3.58
CA SER A 347 54.19 15.50 3.73
C SER A 347 53.35 14.29 4.22
N SER A 348 53.06 13.25 3.43
CA SER A 348 53.94 12.32 2.68
C SER A 348 54.56 11.15 3.48
N SER A 349 54.01 9.94 3.31
CA SER A 349 54.78 8.70 3.25
C SER A 349 54.01 7.64 2.46
N ARG A 350 54.67 6.98 1.50
CA ARG A 350 54.15 5.82 0.77
C ARG A 350 54.81 4.56 1.32
N SER A 351 54.05 3.51 1.57
CA SER A 351 54.56 2.14 1.48
C SER A 351 53.44 1.16 1.12
N SER A 352 53.65 0.43 0.05
CA SER A 352 52.83 -0.69 -0.41
C SER A 352 52.91 -1.90 0.52
N SER A 353 51.84 -2.67 0.64
CA SER A 353 51.88 -4.15 0.64
C SER A 353 50.50 -4.74 0.36
N LEU A 354 50.43 -5.66 -0.59
CA LEU A 354 49.27 -6.51 -0.87
C LEU A 354 49.47 -7.85 -0.17
N SER A 355 48.60 -8.21 0.78
CA SER A 355 48.47 -9.60 1.23
C SER A 355 47.18 -9.86 2.02
N SER A 356 46.49 -10.95 1.65
CA SER A 356 45.56 -11.75 2.48
C SER A 356 44.43 -11.07 3.25
N LEU A 357 43.22 -11.11 2.69
CA LEU A 357 41.95 -11.17 3.47
C LEU A 357 40.94 -12.16 2.84
N PHE A 358 41.33 -13.44 2.73
CA PHE A 358 40.36 -14.52 2.91
C PHE A 358 40.39 -14.91 4.39
N SER A 359 39.45 -14.36 5.17
CA SER A 359 39.17 -14.88 6.51
C SER A 359 37.68 -14.76 6.82
N ARG A 360 37.05 -15.89 7.14
CA ARG A 360 35.71 -15.92 7.71
C ARG A 360 35.80 -15.52 9.18
N SER A 361 35.04 -14.52 9.59
CA SER A 361 34.62 -14.34 10.98
C SER A 361 33.29 -13.58 10.96
N SER A 362 32.14 -14.19 11.23
CA SER A 362 31.65 -14.54 12.57
C SER A 362 31.77 -13.40 13.58
N SER A 363 30.98 -12.34 13.38
CA SER A 363 30.67 -11.37 14.42
C SER A 363 29.52 -11.89 15.28
N ASN A 364 29.84 -12.32 16.49
CA ASN A 364 28.85 -12.67 17.52
C ASN A 364 27.96 -11.46 17.80
N PHE A 365 26.64 -11.61 17.69
CA PHE A 365 25.71 -10.63 18.25
C PHE A 365 25.63 -10.89 19.75
N SER A 366 26.36 -10.09 20.54
CA SER A 366 26.28 -10.16 22.00
C SER A 366 24.88 -9.74 22.44
N THR A 367 24.17 -10.66 23.09
CA THR A 367 22.89 -10.38 23.75
C THR A 367 23.10 -9.46 24.96
N SER A 368 23.11 -8.15 24.72
CA SER A 368 22.87 -7.16 25.76
C SER A 368 21.37 -6.88 25.82
N SER A 369 20.72 -7.36 26.88
CA SER A 369 19.35 -6.99 27.24
C SER A 369 19.32 -5.50 27.64
N SER A 370 19.12 -4.61 26.68
CA SER A 370 18.74 -3.22 26.92
C SER A 370 17.22 -3.10 26.93
N SER A 371 16.70 -2.50 28.01
CA SER A 371 15.32 -2.07 28.18
C SER A 371 14.78 -1.23 27.01
N SER A 372 13.47 -0.98 27.02
CA SER A 372 12.66 -0.12 26.12
C SER A 372 13.14 1.35 26.01
N ALA A 373 14.38 1.53 25.59
CA ALA A 373 14.96 2.84 25.37
C ALA A 373 14.31 3.50 24.15
N THR A 374 13.57 4.59 24.41
CA THR A 374 13.21 5.58 23.41
C THR A 374 14.45 5.88 22.55
N PRO A 375 14.36 5.83 21.20
CA PRO A 375 15.53 6.09 20.35
C PRO A 375 16.13 7.43 20.71
N SER A 376 17.47 7.49 20.75
CA SER A 376 18.15 8.77 20.97
C SER A 376 17.76 9.76 19.85
N PRO A 377 17.75 11.08 20.12
CA PRO A 377 17.40 12.07 19.10
C PRO A 377 18.26 11.97 17.82
N ALA A 378 19.48 11.43 17.91
CA ALA A 378 20.35 11.16 16.77
C ALA A 378 19.86 9.96 15.94
N GLU A 379 19.65 8.80 16.56
CA GLU A 379 19.09 7.62 15.88
C GLU A 379 17.74 7.94 15.24
N LEU A 380 16.95 8.79 15.88
CA LEU A 380 15.66 9.22 15.36
C LEU A 380 15.79 10.12 14.12
N ALA A 381 16.72 11.08 14.14
CA ALA A 381 17.00 11.93 12.98
C ALA A 381 17.56 11.12 11.80
N ASP A 382 18.32 10.06 12.08
CA ASP A 382 18.79 9.12 11.08
C ASP A 382 17.62 8.29 10.50
N LEU A 383 16.70 7.78 11.32
CA LEU A 383 15.49 7.08 10.83
C LEU A 383 14.59 7.96 9.94
N VAL A 384 14.44 9.26 10.23
CA VAL A 384 13.69 10.21 9.36
C VAL A 384 14.36 10.38 8.01
N SER A 385 15.69 10.42 7.99
CA SER A 385 16.49 10.79 6.81
C SER A 385 17.10 9.61 6.07
N THR A 386 16.84 8.38 6.51
CA THR A 386 17.30 7.15 5.86
C THR A 386 16.57 6.96 4.52
N PRO A 387 17.28 7.03 3.38
CA PRO A 387 16.66 6.80 2.08
C PRO A 387 16.36 5.31 1.88
N SER A 388 15.29 5.01 1.15
CA SER A 388 15.04 3.64 0.69
C SER A 388 16.10 3.16 -0.29
N HIS A 389 16.70 2.02 0.02
CA HIS A 389 17.62 1.33 -0.88
C HIS A 389 16.94 0.09 -1.47
N TYR A 390 16.54 0.18 -2.74
CA TYR A 390 16.01 -0.97 -3.47
C TYR A 390 17.13 -2.01 -3.75
N THR A 391 16.97 -3.21 -3.24
CA THR A 391 17.92 -4.32 -3.42
C THR A 391 17.51 -5.27 -4.54
N GLY A 392 16.23 -5.34 -4.86
CA GLY A 392 15.67 -6.49 -5.56
C GLY A 392 15.75 -7.76 -4.71
N GLY A 393 15.35 -8.89 -5.27
CA GLY A 393 15.41 -10.19 -4.59
C GLY A 393 14.52 -11.25 -5.21
N GLU A 394 14.44 -12.41 -4.56
CA GLU A 394 13.49 -13.46 -4.93
C GLU A 394 12.94 -14.18 -3.69
N LEU A 395 11.64 -14.50 -3.73
CA LEU A 395 10.97 -15.29 -2.71
C LEU A 395 9.99 -16.26 -3.37
N TYR A 396 10.16 -17.55 -3.08
CA TYR A 396 9.40 -18.63 -3.67
C TYR A 396 8.74 -19.45 -2.55
N ILE A 397 7.41 -19.42 -2.48
CA ILE A 397 6.60 -20.05 -1.44
C ILE A 397 5.85 -21.26 -2.05
N PRO A 398 6.42 -22.48 -1.99
CA PRO A 398 5.75 -23.66 -2.54
C PRO A 398 4.52 -24.02 -1.69
N GLN A 399 3.36 -24.04 -2.33
CA GLN A 399 2.07 -24.44 -1.74
C GLN A 399 1.30 -25.30 -2.75
N SER A 400 1.21 -26.60 -2.44
CA SER A 400 0.60 -27.61 -3.35
C SER A 400 -0.92 -27.67 -3.27
N ASP A 401 -1.50 -27.00 -2.29
CA ASP A 401 -2.93 -26.88 -1.99
C ASP A 401 -3.63 -25.77 -2.80
N LEU A 402 -2.88 -24.78 -3.28
CA LEU A 402 -3.42 -23.72 -4.14
C LEU A 402 -3.68 -24.22 -5.57
N GLU A 403 -4.85 -23.86 -6.10
CA GLU A 403 -5.25 -24.13 -7.51
C GLU A 403 -4.40 -23.34 -8.51
N PHE A 404 -3.99 -22.12 -8.15
CA PHE A 404 -3.21 -21.22 -9.00
C PHE A 404 -1.79 -21.02 -8.47
N THR A 405 -0.87 -20.77 -9.39
CA THR A 405 0.44 -20.19 -9.11
C THR A 405 0.36 -18.68 -9.31
N HIS A 406 0.63 -17.94 -8.25
CA HIS A 406 0.64 -16.49 -8.25
C HIS A 406 2.08 -16.00 -8.40
N VAL A 407 2.33 -15.03 -9.28
CA VAL A 407 3.68 -14.51 -9.60
C VAL A 407 3.62 -12.99 -9.68
N TYR A 408 4.46 -12.32 -8.91
CA TYR A 408 4.71 -10.89 -8.98
C TYR A 408 6.14 -10.66 -9.49
N VAL A 409 6.28 -9.84 -10.53
CA VAL A 409 7.57 -9.37 -11.07
C VAL A 409 7.61 -7.86 -10.98
N ALA A 410 8.56 -7.32 -10.23
CA ALA A 410 8.72 -5.87 -10.01
C ALA A 410 10.13 -5.37 -10.29
N PHE A 411 10.21 -4.06 -10.54
CA PHE A 411 11.42 -3.26 -10.68
C PHE A 411 11.30 -2.03 -9.77
N GLU A 412 12.43 -1.36 -9.51
CA GLU A 412 12.44 -0.07 -8.81
C GLU A 412 11.60 0.94 -9.60
N GLY A 413 10.55 1.47 -8.96
CA GLY A 413 9.64 2.45 -9.52
C GLY A 413 10.22 3.86 -9.48
N LEU A 414 9.33 4.85 -9.38
CA LEU A 414 9.71 6.25 -9.23
C LEU A 414 9.12 6.83 -7.93
N SER A 415 9.91 7.69 -7.29
CA SER A 415 9.43 8.64 -6.29
C SER A 415 8.28 9.48 -6.85
N ILE A 416 7.31 9.81 -5.99
CA ILE A 416 6.24 10.77 -6.31
C ILE A 416 6.77 12.17 -6.69
N HIS A 417 8.00 12.51 -6.28
CA HIS A 417 8.67 13.77 -6.63
C HIS A 417 9.34 13.74 -8.02
N ASP A 418 9.41 12.58 -8.69
CA ASP A 418 10.02 12.48 -10.01
C ASP A 418 9.12 13.08 -11.11
N LYS A 419 9.73 13.80 -12.04
CA LYS A 419 9.03 14.43 -13.17
C LYS A 419 8.39 13.40 -14.11
N ASP A 420 8.95 12.19 -14.15
CA ASP A 420 8.49 11.09 -14.99
C ASP A 420 7.29 10.31 -14.40
N ILE A 421 6.80 10.66 -13.20
CA ILE A 421 5.76 9.90 -12.48
C ILE A 421 4.46 9.73 -13.29
N TYR A 422 4.00 10.77 -14.00
CA TYR A 422 2.79 10.71 -14.84
C TYR A 422 2.99 9.83 -16.08
N ALA A 423 4.21 9.73 -16.60
CA ALA A 423 4.52 8.82 -17.70
C ALA A 423 4.53 7.35 -17.22
N LEU A 424 5.02 7.09 -16.00
CA LEU A 424 4.97 5.75 -15.40
C LEU A 424 3.54 5.33 -15.02
N ALA A 425 2.72 6.24 -14.49
CA ALA A 425 1.29 6.02 -14.28
C ALA A 425 0.55 5.77 -15.61
N THR A 426 0.88 6.52 -16.67
CA THR A 426 0.33 6.28 -18.01
C THR A 426 0.73 4.90 -18.55
N LEU A 427 1.96 4.44 -18.28
CA LEU A 427 2.42 3.10 -18.64
C LEU A 427 1.67 2.00 -17.89
N GLN A 428 1.38 2.20 -16.60
CA GLN A 428 0.57 1.27 -15.80
C GLN A 428 -0.85 1.12 -16.39
N ILE A 429 -1.52 2.23 -16.71
CA ILE A 429 -2.87 2.19 -17.31
C ILE A 429 -2.85 1.60 -18.73
N LEU A 430 -1.77 1.81 -19.49
CA LEU A 430 -1.60 1.26 -20.84
C LEU A 430 -1.45 -0.27 -20.84
N LEU A 431 -0.66 -0.80 -19.90
CA LEU A 431 -0.58 -2.23 -19.65
C LEU A 431 -1.92 -2.76 -19.12
N GLY A 432 -2.50 -2.08 -18.12
CA GLY A 432 -3.81 -2.34 -17.55
C GLY A 432 -3.94 -3.76 -17.00
N GLY A 433 -4.87 -4.52 -17.58
CA GLY A 433 -5.18 -5.89 -17.15
C GLY A 433 -6.24 -5.97 -16.05
N GLY A 434 -6.30 -7.12 -15.38
CA GLY A 434 -7.29 -7.46 -14.35
C GLY A 434 -7.53 -8.98 -14.27
N GLY A 435 -8.72 -9.38 -13.84
CA GLY A 435 -9.17 -10.78 -13.89
C GLY A 435 -9.76 -11.16 -15.26
N SER A 436 -9.62 -12.43 -15.61
CA SER A 436 -10.22 -13.07 -16.80
C SER A 436 -11.75 -12.92 -16.78
N PHE A 437 -12.37 -13.10 -15.60
CA PHE A 437 -13.74 -12.68 -15.38
C PHE A 437 -13.83 -11.17 -15.09
N SER A 438 -14.31 -10.42 -16.08
CA SER A 438 -14.44 -8.96 -16.02
C SER A 438 -15.91 -8.53 -15.99
N ALA A 439 -16.47 -8.27 -14.81
CA ALA A 439 -17.83 -7.71 -14.68
C ALA A 439 -17.86 -6.19 -14.96
N GLY A 440 -18.96 -5.69 -15.54
CA GLY A 440 -19.16 -4.26 -15.85
C GLY A 440 -19.22 -3.95 -17.35
N GLY A 441 -19.69 -2.74 -17.67
CA GLY A 441 -19.89 -2.27 -19.05
C GLY A 441 -18.63 -1.79 -19.78
N PRO A 442 -18.77 -1.15 -20.95
CA PRO A 442 -17.69 -0.46 -21.64
C PRO A 442 -17.00 0.58 -20.74
N GLY A 443 -15.69 0.78 -20.93
CA GLY A 443 -14.88 1.71 -20.15
C GLY A 443 -13.90 1.05 -19.16
N LYS A 444 -14.17 -0.19 -18.72
CA LYS A 444 -13.35 -0.96 -17.75
C LYS A 444 -11.94 -1.41 -18.23
N GLY A 445 -11.39 -0.81 -19.28
CA GLY A 445 -10.01 -1.09 -19.72
C GLY A 445 -9.75 -2.40 -20.48
N MET A 446 -10.77 -3.07 -21.04
CA MET A 446 -10.58 -4.35 -21.80
C MET A 446 -9.67 -4.24 -23.03
N TYR A 447 -9.44 -3.03 -23.55
CA TYR A 447 -8.49 -2.79 -24.65
C TYR A 447 -7.07 -2.45 -24.15
N SER A 448 -6.75 -2.68 -22.88
CA SER A 448 -5.37 -2.61 -22.38
C SER A 448 -4.54 -3.80 -22.88
N ARG A 449 -3.20 -3.69 -22.82
CA ARG A 449 -2.31 -4.71 -23.40
C ARG A 449 -2.46 -6.06 -22.70
N LEU A 450 -2.50 -6.09 -21.36
CA LEU A 450 -2.59 -7.35 -20.63
C LEU A 450 -3.93 -8.06 -20.83
N TYR A 451 -5.04 -7.34 -21.05
CA TYR A 451 -6.27 -7.98 -21.55
C TYR A 451 -6.10 -8.54 -22.96
N THR A 452 -5.62 -7.72 -23.90
CA THR A 452 -5.62 -8.06 -25.34
C THR A 452 -4.62 -9.17 -25.69
N ASN A 453 -3.43 -9.11 -25.10
CA ASN A 453 -2.28 -9.96 -25.43
C ASN A 453 -2.12 -11.15 -24.48
N VAL A 454 -2.66 -11.08 -23.25
CA VAL A 454 -2.52 -12.15 -22.24
C VAL A 454 -3.88 -12.80 -21.96
N LEU A 455 -4.81 -12.11 -21.28
CA LEU A 455 -6.05 -12.73 -20.80
C LEU A 455 -6.93 -13.27 -21.93
N ASN A 456 -7.06 -12.54 -23.05
CA ASN A 456 -7.82 -12.98 -24.22
C ASN A 456 -7.13 -14.12 -25.02
N GLN A 457 -5.82 -14.34 -24.84
CA GLN A 457 -5.04 -15.32 -25.59
C GLN A 457 -4.75 -16.60 -24.79
N HIS A 458 -4.76 -16.51 -23.46
CA HIS A 458 -4.30 -17.56 -22.56
C HIS A 458 -5.34 -17.81 -21.46
N HIS A 459 -6.30 -18.71 -21.73
CA HIS A 459 -7.33 -19.10 -20.77
C HIS A 459 -6.78 -19.73 -19.48
N SER A 460 -5.51 -20.16 -19.45
CA SER A 460 -4.81 -20.64 -18.25
C SER A 460 -4.33 -19.50 -17.33
N VAL A 461 -4.52 -18.24 -17.72
CA VAL A 461 -4.23 -17.05 -16.92
C VAL A 461 -5.56 -16.54 -16.36
N ASP A 462 -5.76 -16.69 -15.05
CA ASP A 462 -6.97 -16.19 -14.38
C ASP A 462 -6.87 -14.69 -14.08
N TYR A 463 -5.67 -14.20 -13.73
CA TYR A 463 -5.44 -12.79 -13.45
C TYR A 463 -4.12 -12.35 -14.07
N CYS A 464 -4.08 -11.14 -14.64
CA CYS A 464 -2.84 -10.50 -15.06
C CYS A 464 -3.04 -8.98 -15.11
N ALA A 465 -2.30 -8.23 -14.29
CA ALA A 465 -2.42 -6.77 -14.18
C ALA A 465 -1.07 -6.09 -13.92
N ALA A 466 -0.95 -4.83 -14.35
CA ALA A 466 0.18 -3.98 -14.00
C ALA A 466 -0.09 -3.19 -12.72
N PHE A 467 0.91 -3.10 -11.84
CA PHE A 467 0.84 -2.33 -10.60
C PHE A 467 1.93 -1.25 -10.56
N HIS A 468 1.66 -0.19 -9.80
CA HIS A 468 2.57 0.93 -9.60
C HIS A 468 2.39 1.47 -8.18
N HIS A 469 3.30 1.09 -7.28
CA HIS A 469 3.39 1.63 -5.93
C HIS A 469 4.41 2.78 -5.94
N CYS A 470 4.07 3.93 -5.38
CA CYS A 470 4.93 5.10 -5.35
C CYS A 470 4.99 5.67 -3.93
N TYR A 471 6.20 6.07 -3.53
CA TYR A 471 6.55 6.55 -2.19
C TYR A 471 7.40 7.82 -2.30
N SER A 472 7.81 8.42 -1.18
CA SER A 472 8.50 9.73 -1.19
C SER A 472 9.81 9.74 -1.97
N ASP A 473 10.62 8.68 -1.93
CA ASP A 473 11.97 8.60 -2.52
C ASP A 473 12.20 7.43 -3.49
N SER A 474 11.33 6.42 -3.49
CA SER A 474 11.38 5.25 -4.39
C SER A 474 9.98 4.70 -4.69
N GLY A 475 9.87 3.50 -5.26
CA GLY A 475 8.60 2.88 -5.65
C GLY A 475 8.77 1.45 -6.16
N LEU A 476 7.67 0.81 -6.56
CA LEU A 476 7.68 -0.47 -7.27
C LEU A 476 6.79 -0.41 -8.49
N PHE A 477 7.29 -0.89 -9.63
CA PHE A 477 6.53 -1.00 -10.86
C PHE A 477 6.67 -2.41 -11.43
N GLY A 478 5.56 -3.02 -11.85
CA GLY A 478 5.60 -4.42 -12.26
C GLY A 478 4.30 -4.98 -12.81
N ILE A 479 4.32 -6.29 -13.02
CA ILE A 479 3.16 -7.09 -13.43
C ILE A 479 2.96 -8.22 -12.42
N SER A 480 1.72 -8.42 -12.00
CA SER A 480 1.28 -9.57 -11.23
C SER A 480 0.39 -10.46 -12.09
N ALA A 481 0.47 -11.77 -11.88
CA ALA A 481 -0.33 -12.76 -12.58
C ALA A 481 -0.71 -13.94 -11.68
N SER A 482 -1.90 -14.50 -11.88
CA SER A 482 -2.37 -15.76 -11.31
C SER A 482 -2.64 -16.72 -12.45
N VAL A 483 -1.96 -17.87 -12.47
CA VAL A 483 -2.01 -18.83 -13.58
C VAL A 483 -2.20 -20.26 -13.10
N HIS A 484 -2.87 -21.08 -13.91
CA HIS A 484 -2.92 -22.51 -13.65
C HIS A 484 -1.51 -23.11 -13.77
N PRO A 485 -1.07 -24.02 -12.87
CA PRO A 485 0.32 -24.50 -12.80
C PRO A 485 0.89 -25.07 -14.11
N SER A 486 0.04 -25.63 -14.98
CA SER A 486 0.44 -26.10 -16.31
C SER A 486 0.99 -25.01 -17.25
N PHE A 487 0.83 -23.72 -16.90
CA PHE A 487 1.31 -22.58 -17.69
C PHE A 487 2.56 -21.89 -17.09
N ASN A 488 3.12 -22.40 -15.99
CA ASN A 488 4.26 -21.79 -15.28
C ASN A 488 5.49 -21.53 -16.17
N ALA A 489 5.83 -22.47 -17.05
CA ALA A 489 6.97 -22.30 -17.96
C ALA A 489 6.76 -21.16 -18.99
N SER A 490 5.50 -20.79 -19.25
CA SER A 490 5.13 -19.80 -20.26
C SER A 490 4.89 -18.41 -19.66
N ILE A 491 4.32 -18.29 -18.45
CA ILE A 491 3.91 -16.99 -17.90
C ILE A 491 5.07 -16.00 -17.78
N VAL A 492 6.26 -16.45 -17.39
CA VAL A 492 7.44 -15.58 -17.27
C VAL A 492 7.86 -15.04 -18.63
N HIS A 493 7.81 -15.86 -19.68
CA HIS A 493 8.09 -15.44 -21.05
C HIS A 493 7.06 -14.41 -21.56
N VAL A 494 5.79 -14.56 -21.17
CA VAL A 494 4.71 -13.61 -21.51
C VAL A 494 4.92 -12.27 -20.79
N ILE A 495 5.13 -12.27 -19.46
CA ILE A 495 5.42 -11.06 -18.68
C ILE A 495 6.63 -10.33 -19.25
N ALA A 496 7.74 -11.05 -19.49
CA ALA A 496 8.95 -10.46 -20.04
C ALA A 496 8.74 -9.87 -21.46
N ARG A 497 7.91 -10.50 -22.29
CA ARG A 497 7.56 -9.97 -23.63
C ARG A 497 6.78 -8.67 -23.54
N GLU A 498 5.72 -8.60 -22.72
CA GLU A 498 4.89 -7.39 -22.62
C GLU A 498 5.67 -6.19 -22.05
N LEU A 499 6.55 -6.45 -21.08
CA LEU A 499 7.50 -5.44 -20.57
C LEU A 499 8.51 -4.99 -21.63
N GLU A 500 9.10 -5.94 -22.38
CA GLU A 500 10.04 -5.64 -23.46
C GLU A 500 9.42 -4.76 -24.56
N LEU A 501 8.18 -5.05 -24.98
CA LEU A 501 7.45 -4.27 -25.99
C LEU A 501 7.18 -2.81 -25.60
N CYS A 502 7.24 -2.48 -24.30
CA CYS A 502 7.15 -1.09 -23.82
C CYS A 502 8.48 -0.33 -23.91
N THR A 503 9.62 -1.04 -23.90
CA THR A 503 10.98 -0.45 -23.84
C THR A 503 11.57 -0.11 -25.21
N SER A 504 10.94 -0.50 -26.32
CA SER A 504 11.42 -0.19 -27.68
C SER A 504 10.31 0.36 -28.56
N SER A 505 10.64 1.25 -29.49
CA SER A 505 9.78 1.72 -30.58
C SER A 505 10.00 0.96 -31.90
N ILE A 506 10.99 0.06 -31.94
CA ILE A 506 11.46 -0.62 -33.16
C ILE A 506 10.77 -1.97 -33.38
N TYR A 507 10.20 -2.57 -32.33
CA TYR A 507 9.60 -3.91 -32.42
C TYR A 507 8.22 -3.88 -33.06
N GLN A 508 7.89 -4.94 -33.81
CA GLN A 508 6.53 -5.19 -34.23
C GLN A 508 5.67 -5.50 -33.00
N GLY A 509 4.74 -4.60 -32.66
CA GLY A 509 3.99 -4.64 -31.39
C GLY A 509 4.44 -3.61 -30.34
N SER A 510 5.39 -2.72 -30.67
CA SER A 510 5.69 -1.51 -29.87
C SER A 510 4.44 -0.64 -29.62
N VAL A 511 4.50 0.22 -28.60
CA VAL A 511 3.37 1.07 -28.20
C VAL A 511 2.94 2.03 -29.32
N THR A 512 1.66 1.99 -29.66
CA THR A 512 1.04 2.86 -30.68
C THR A 512 0.48 4.15 -30.08
N GLN A 513 0.35 5.20 -30.90
CA GLN A 513 -0.25 6.47 -30.46
C GLN A 513 -1.71 6.31 -30.00
N ALA A 514 -2.46 5.37 -30.58
CA ALA A 514 -3.84 5.08 -30.19
C ALA A 514 -3.93 4.43 -28.80
N GLU A 515 -2.97 3.57 -28.43
CA GLU A 515 -2.85 3.03 -27.07
C GLU A 515 -2.47 4.12 -26.07
N LEU A 516 -1.47 4.95 -26.39
CA LEU A 516 -1.07 6.06 -25.53
C LEU A 516 -2.21 7.06 -25.29
N ASN A 517 -2.91 7.50 -26.34
CA ASN A 517 -4.03 8.43 -26.21
C ASN A 517 -5.17 7.84 -25.36
N ARG A 518 -5.47 6.54 -25.52
CA ARG A 518 -6.45 5.84 -24.68
C ARG A 518 -6.00 5.79 -23.22
N ALA A 519 -4.74 5.44 -22.96
CA ALA A 519 -4.20 5.35 -21.61
C ALA A 519 -4.19 6.71 -20.89
N LYS A 520 -3.79 7.79 -21.58
CA LYS A 520 -3.84 9.18 -21.06
C LYS A 520 -5.26 9.60 -20.69
N ASN A 521 -6.24 9.33 -21.56
CA ASN A 521 -7.63 9.65 -21.28
C ASN A 521 -8.20 8.81 -20.14
N GLN A 522 -7.87 7.52 -20.06
CA GLN A 522 -8.29 6.64 -18.97
C GLN A 522 -7.65 7.03 -17.63
N LEU A 523 -6.37 7.46 -17.62
CA LEU A 523 -5.70 7.97 -16.43
C LEU A 523 -6.36 9.27 -15.92
N LYS A 524 -6.56 10.26 -16.81
CA LYS A 524 -7.26 11.51 -16.46
C LYS A 524 -8.68 11.22 -15.95
N SER A 525 -9.43 10.37 -16.64
CA SER A 525 -10.78 9.96 -16.22
C SER A 525 -10.76 9.32 -14.83
N SER A 526 -9.86 8.36 -14.59
CA SER A 526 -9.77 7.66 -13.31
C SER A 526 -9.43 8.59 -12.13
N LEU A 527 -8.53 9.56 -12.34
CA LEU A 527 -8.12 10.49 -11.29
C LEU A 527 -9.19 11.55 -11.02
N VAL A 528 -9.77 12.15 -12.07
CA VAL A 528 -10.82 13.18 -11.90
C VAL A 528 -12.10 12.58 -11.32
N MET A 529 -12.51 11.39 -11.77
CA MET A 529 -13.69 10.70 -11.20
C MET A 529 -13.49 10.28 -9.74
N ALA A 530 -12.26 9.93 -9.34
CA ALA A 530 -11.97 9.62 -7.93
C ALA A 530 -12.11 10.87 -7.04
N LEU A 531 -11.69 12.03 -7.55
CA LEU A 531 -11.80 13.33 -6.87
C LEU A 531 -13.25 13.87 -6.77
N GLU A 532 -14.24 13.21 -7.38
CA GLU A 532 -15.66 13.50 -7.13
C GLU A 532 -16.07 13.15 -5.68
N SER A 533 -15.33 12.26 -5.02
CA SER A 533 -15.52 11.92 -3.61
C SER A 533 -14.75 12.88 -2.70
N ARG A 534 -15.47 13.63 -1.86
CA ARG A 534 -14.88 14.58 -0.88
C ARG A 534 -13.93 13.92 0.12
N LEU A 535 -14.11 12.63 0.39
CA LEU A 535 -13.19 11.88 1.25
C LEU A 535 -11.87 11.57 0.54
N VAL A 536 -11.91 11.31 -0.77
CA VAL A 536 -10.71 11.14 -1.61
C VAL A 536 -10.04 12.49 -1.87
N GLU A 537 -10.82 13.55 -2.07
CA GLU A 537 -10.34 14.95 -2.19
C GLU A 537 -9.56 15.41 -0.95
N VAL A 538 -10.06 15.13 0.27
CA VAL A 538 -9.34 15.49 1.50
C VAL A 538 -8.11 14.60 1.75
N GLU A 539 -8.15 13.31 1.40
CA GLU A 539 -6.96 12.44 1.47
C GLU A 539 -5.87 12.91 0.48
N ASP A 540 -6.24 13.19 -0.77
CA ASP A 540 -5.33 13.70 -1.80
C ASP A 540 -4.71 15.03 -1.37
N LEU A 541 -5.52 15.98 -0.87
CA LEU A 541 -5.05 17.23 -0.30
C LEU A 541 -4.07 16.99 0.87
N GLY A 542 -4.47 16.18 1.84
CA GLY A 542 -3.66 15.89 3.03
C GLY A 542 -2.30 15.28 2.68
N ARG A 543 -2.30 14.24 1.84
CA ARG A 543 -1.08 13.50 1.45
C ARG A 543 -0.19 14.29 0.49
N GLN A 544 -0.76 15.06 -0.45
CA GLN A 544 0.06 15.94 -1.30
C GLN A 544 0.71 17.07 -0.48
N ILE A 545 0.00 17.66 0.48
CA ILE A 545 0.58 18.67 1.39
C ILE A 545 1.64 18.05 2.30
N GLN A 546 1.40 16.83 2.81
CA GLN A 546 2.35 16.06 3.62
C GLN A 546 3.67 15.87 2.88
N ALA A 547 3.62 15.36 1.64
CA ALA A 547 4.79 14.97 0.85
C ALA A 547 5.45 16.12 0.07
N HIS A 548 4.68 16.96 -0.63
CA HIS A 548 5.21 18.03 -1.50
C HIS A 548 5.17 19.43 -0.88
N GLY A 549 4.49 19.61 0.26
CA GLY A 549 4.17 20.94 0.81
C GLY A 549 3.16 21.75 0.00
N LYS A 550 2.62 21.20 -1.09
CA LYS A 550 1.61 21.83 -1.96
C LYS A 550 0.72 20.77 -2.63
N LYS A 551 -0.54 21.11 -2.90
CA LYS A 551 -1.40 20.34 -3.81
C LYS A 551 -1.17 20.77 -5.26
N VAL A 552 -1.05 19.80 -6.16
CA VAL A 552 -1.05 19.98 -7.62
C VAL A 552 -2.51 20.11 -8.06
N SER A 553 -2.83 21.17 -8.82
CA SER A 553 -4.21 21.39 -9.28
C SER A 553 -4.63 20.34 -10.33
N VAL A 554 -5.93 20.14 -10.49
CA VAL A 554 -6.47 19.16 -11.45
C VAL A 554 -6.08 19.53 -12.89
N GLU A 555 -6.01 20.82 -13.21
CA GLU A 555 -5.58 21.31 -14.52
C GLU A 555 -4.08 21.08 -14.75
N GLU A 556 -3.22 21.39 -13.76
CA GLU A 556 -1.77 21.12 -13.84
C GLU A 556 -1.50 19.61 -14.01
N MET A 557 -2.23 18.76 -13.27
CA MET A 557 -2.17 17.31 -13.39
C MET A 557 -2.57 16.85 -14.81
N CYS A 558 -3.71 17.31 -15.32
CA CYS A 558 -4.18 16.93 -16.65
C CYS A 558 -3.21 17.39 -17.75
N GLN A 559 -2.66 18.61 -17.65
CA GLN A 559 -1.64 19.12 -18.58
C GLN A 559 -0.37 18.26 -18.56
N LYS A 560 0.13 17.83 -17.40
CA LYS A 560 1.30 16.94 -17.31
C LYS A 560 1.04 15.58 -17.94
N ILE A 561 -0.16 15.01 -17.76
CA ILE A 561 -0.55 13.77 -18.44
C ILE A 561 -0.62 14.00 -19.95
N ASP A 562 -1.20 15.12 -20.40
CA ASP A 562 -1.32 15.46 -21.81
C ASP A 562 0.02 15.76 -22.51
N GLN A 563 1.05 16.15 -21.76
CA GLN A 563 2.43 16.29 -22.26
C GLN A 563 3.14 14.95 -22.49
N VAL A 564 2.65 13.82 -21.97
CA VAL A 564 3.27 12.50 -22.19
C VAL A 564 3.14 12.09 -23.66
N ASP A 565 4.27 11.90 -24.34
CA ASP A 565 4.39 11.41 -25.70
C ASP A 565 5.00 9.99 -25.75
N LEU A 566 5.08 9.39 -26.95
CA LEU A 566 5.66 8.04 -27.12
C LEU A 566 7.15 8.00 -26.78
N SER A 567 7.91 9.09 -27.03
CA SER A 567 9.34 9.13 -26.71
C SER A 567 9.58 9.16 -25.20
N THR A 568 8.79 9.95 -24.46
CA THR A 568 8.80 9.98 -23.00
C THR A 568 8.38 8.64 -22.41
N LEU A 569 7.29 8.03 -22.90
CA LEU A 569 6.84 6.73 -22.43
C LEU A 569 7.92 5.66 -22.61
N ASN A 570 8.54 5.59 -23.79
CA ASN A 570 9.61 4.65 -24.10
C ASN A 570 10.87 4.88 -23.24
N ARG A 571 11.28 6.15 -23.06
CA ARG A 571 12.40 6.55 -22.20
C ARG A 571 12.16 6.13 -20.74
N VAL A 572 10.95 6.33 -20.23
CA VAL A 572 10.58 5.99 -18.84
C VAL A 572 10.46 4.48 -18.64
N ALA A 573 9.83 3.76 -19.58
CA ALA A 573 9.83 2.30 -19.58
C ALA A 573 11.25 1.72 -19.59
N THR A 574 12.14 2.25 -20.43
CA THR A 574 13.55 1.84 -20.47
C THR A 574 14.30 2.21 -19.18
N ARG A 575 14.05 3.39 -18.61
CA ARG A 575 14.65 3.85 -17.34
C ARG A 575 14.34 2.91 -16.17
N VAL A 576 13.11 2.41 -16.10
CA VAL A 576 12.59 1.55 -15.01
C VAL A 576 12.91 0.08 -15.24
N LEU A 577 12.65 -0.43 -16.46
CA LEU A 577 12.72 -1.86 -16.78
C LEU A 577 14.10 -2.31 -17.28
N ARG A 578 14.93 -1.37 -17.78
CA ARG A 578 16.29 -1.63 -18.29
C ARG A 578 17.33 -0.73 -17.60
N PRO A 579 17.45 -0.77 -16.25
CA PRO A 579 18.44 0.02 -15.53
C PRO A 579 19.85 -0.33 -16.01
N GLN A 580 20.55 0.65 -16.57
CA GLN A 580 21.95 0.48 -16.97
C GLN A 580 22.84 0.39 -15.74
N LYS A 581 23.96 -0.35 -15.84
CA LYS A 581 25.07 -0.24 -14.89
C LYS A 581 25.59 1.19 -14.89
N MET A 582 25.21 1.97 -13.88
CA MET A 582 25.93 3.21 -13.60
C MET A 582 27.35 2.86 -13.16
N SER A 583 28.34 3.37 -13.88
CA SER A 583 29.71 3.39 -13.39
C SER A 583 29.75 4.15 -12.06
N VAL A 584 30.55 3.64 -11.12
CA VAL A 584 30.63 4.05 -9.71
C VAL A 584 30.95 5.55 -9.52
N SER A 585 31.34 6.27 -10.57
CA SER A 585 31.65 7.70 -10.56
C SER A 585 30.43 8.65 -10.71
N ALA A 586 29.24 8.17 -11.08
CA ALA A 586 28.07 9.02 -11.34
C ALA A 586 27.12 9.22 -10.13
N ALA A 587 27.68 9.31 -8.92
CA ALA A 587 26.93 9.43 -7.66
C ALA A 587 26.23 10.79 -7.49
N LYS A 588 25.05 10.97 -8.11
CA LYS A 588 24.09 12.06 -7.82
C LYS A 588 22.61 11.64 -7.78
N SER A 589 22.31 10.35 -7.89
CA SER A 589 20.97 9.78 -7.64
C SER A 589 21.18 8.40 -7.02
N PRO A 590 20.63 8.12 -5.81
CA PRO A 590 20.78 6.84 -5.14
C PRO A 590 19.78 5.84 -5.74
N ARG A 591 20.09 5.30 -6.91
CA ARG A 591 19.31 4.20 -7.50
C ARG A 591 19.74 2.88 -6.88
N GLY A 592 18.78 1.98 -6.71
CA GLY A 592 19.02 0.65 -6.17
C GLY A 592 19.79 -0.26 -7.12
N SER A 593 19.82 -1.55 -6.79
CA SER A 593 20.62 -2.58 -7.48
C SER A 593 20.31 -2.77 -8.97
N GLY A 594 19.17 -2.26 -9.44
CA GLY A 594 18.62 -2.50 -10.78
C GLY A 594 18.20 -3.96 -11.04
N GLN A 595 18.24 -4.84 -10.05
CA GLN A 595 17.81 -6.23 -10.18
C GLN A 595 16.28 -6.33 -10.14
N ALA A 596 15.68 -7.30 -10.85
CA ALA A 596 14.26 -7.58 -10.68
C ALA A 596 13.97 -8.16 -9.29
N THR A 597 12.82 -7.79 -8.71
CA THR A 597 12.19 -8.48 -7.57
C THR A 597 11.19 -9.50 -8.09
N VAL A 598 11.24 -10.73 -7.58
CA VAL A 598 10.26 -11.77 -7.92
C VAL A 598 9.69 -12.37 -6.65
N VAL A 599 8.37 -12.42 -6.53
CA VAL A 599 7.71 -13.19 -5.46
C VAL A 599 6.68 -14.11 -6.09
N ALA A 600 6.72 -15.40 -5.76
CA ALA A 600 5.74 -16.36 -6.26
C ALA A 600 5.28 -17.36 -5.20
N GLN A 601 4.02 -17.76 -5.28
CA GLN A 601 3.35 -18.65 -4.32
C GLN A 601 2.44 -19.65 -5.05
N GLY A 602 2.42 -20.90 -4.59
CA GLY A 602 1.62 -21.99 -5.19
C GLY A 602 2.46 -23.15 -5.70
N GLN A 603 2.00 -23.84 -6.74
CA GLN A 603 2.67 -25.00 -7.33
C GLN A 603 3.78 -24.57 -8.29
N LEU A 604 4.98 -24.28 -7.79
CA LEU A 604 6.06 -23.60 -8.53
C LEU A 604 6.78 -24.44 -9.62
N GLU A 605 6.36 -25.68 -9.88
CA GLU A 605 7.01 -26.53 -10.87
C GLU A 605 6.96 -25.92 -12.28
N GLY A 606 8.08 -25.98 -13.01
CA GLY A 606 8.21 -25.42 -14.35
C GLY A 606 8.41 -23.90 -14.43
N LEU A 607 8.28 -23.14 -13.33
CA LEU A 607 8.45 -21.66 -13.34
C LEU A 607 9.90 -21.24 -13.68
N GLY A 608 10.88 -22.02 -13.21
CA GLY A 608 12.30 -21.81 -13.49
C GLY A 608 12.93 -20.59 -12.81
N ASP A 609 14.13 -20.22 -13.26
CA ASP A 609 14.82 -19.00 -12.80
C ASP A 609 14.24 -17.77 -13.52
N VAL A 610 13.28 -17.13 -12.87
CA VAL A 610 12.56 -15.97 -13.39
C VAL A 610 13.51 -14.78 -13.65
N ARG A 611 14.52 -14.59 -12.78
CA ARG A 611 15.40 -13.42 -12.81
C ARG A 611 16.48 -13.53 -13.88
N ASP A 612 17.07 -14.71 -14.06
CA ASP A 612 18.00 -14.98 -15.15
C ASP A 612 17.29 -14.93 -16.52
N LEU A 613 16.02 -15.37 -16.62
CA LEU A 613 15.20 -15.21 -17.83
C LEU A 613 14.94 -13.74 -18.18
N LEU A 614 14.50 -12.93 -17.21
CA LEU A 614 14.32 -11.48 -17.40
C LEU A 614 15.63 -10.81 -17.83
N ALA A 615 16.73 -11.12 -17.15
CA ALA A 615 18.05 -10.57 -17.47
C ALA A 615 18.55 -10.98 -18.87
N ARG A 616 18.27 -12.20 -19.34
CA ARG A 616 18.57 -12.64 -20.72
C ARG A 616 17.79 -11.85 -21.79
N ARG A 617 16.64 -11.28 -21.44
CA ARG A 617 15.85 -10.34 -22.28
C ARG A 617 16.23 -8.87 -22.05
N GLY A 618 17.31 -8.62 -21.30
CA GLY A 618 17.77 -7.28 -20.95
C GLY A 618 16.77 -6.51 -20.09
N LEU A 619 15.97 -7.20 -19.28
CA LEU A 619 15.09 -6.60 -18.27
C LEU A 619 15.74 -6.76 -16.88
N GLY A 620 16.04 -5.65 -16.23
CA GLY A 620 16.85 -5.61 -15.01
C GLY A 620 18.33 -5.99 -15.22
N VAL A 621 19.10 -5.92 -14.14
CA VAL A 621 20.52 -6.31 -14.11
C VAL A 621 20.66 -7.80 -13.73
N SER A 622 21.48 -8.54 -14.48
CA SER A 622 21.78 -9.95 -14.18
C SER A 622 22.50 -10.11 -12.82
N PRO A 623 22.10 -11.08 -11.96
CA PRO A 623 22.78 -11.34 -10.69
C PRO A 623 24.28 -11.61 -10.84
N LYS A 624 24.68 -12.33 -11.89
CA LYS A 624 26.08 -12.70 -12.19
C LYS A 624 26.97 -11.51 -12.60
N HIS A 625 26.36 -10.35 -12.81
CA HIS A 625 27.04 -9.12 -13.18
C HIS A 625 26.87 -7.99 -12.14
N ALA A 626 26.26 -8.27 -10.99
CA ALA A 626 26.00 -7.29 -9.93
C ALA A 626 26.96 -7.41 -8.73
N ALA A 627 28.00 -8.24 -8.84
CA ALA A 627 29.14 -8.33 -7.93
C ALA A 627 30.33 -7.53 -8.46
#